data_AF-A0A1Q8CZ46-F1
#
_entry.id   AF-A0A1Q8CZ46-F1
#
_cell.length_a   1.000
_cell.length_b   1.000
_cell.length_c   1.000
_cell.angle_alpha   90.00
_cell.angle_beta   90.00
_cell.angle_gamma   90.00
#
_symmetry.space_group_name_H-M   'P 1'
#
loop_
_entity.id
_entity.type
_entity.pdbx_description
1 polymer ?
#
loop_
_entity_poly.entity_id
_entity_poly.type
_entity_poly.pdbx_seq_one_letter_code
_entity_poly.pdbx_strand_id
1 'polypeptide(L)'
;MNTGHRVPRRVLGVRVRRVSGDLVIGIDTDALELTDVARLIYESADGRNRVADIVDIVAAAYDADPAEVSVDVREFLDDLAGRGVVEWAVEEPFR
;
A
#
# COMPACT_ATOMS: atom_id res chain seq x y z
N MET A 1 3.60 26.81 -4.55
CA MET A 1 2.68 25.80 -4.00
C MET A 1 3.05 24.48 -4.65
N ASN A 2 3.50 23.48 -3.88
CA ASN A 2 3.94 22.21 -4.46
C ASN A 2 2.70 21.35 -4.77
N THR A 3 2.24 21.34 -6.01
CA THR A 3 1.05 20.64 -6.49
C THR A 3 1.36 19.20 -6.91
N GLY A 4 2.11 18.46 -6.09
CA GLY A 4 2.43 17.06 -6.39
C GLY A 4 1.25 16.13 -6.05
N HIS A 5 1.12 15.04 -6.79
CA HIS A 5 0.12 14.01 -6.51
C HIS A 5 0.48 13.26 -5.21
N ARG A 6 -0.52 12.86 -4.42
CA ARG A 6 -0.30 12.04 -3.22
C ARG A 6 -0.10 10.59 -3.63
N VAL A 7 0.96 9.98 -3.11
CA VAL A 7 1.33 8.57 -3.33
C VAL A 7 1.51 7.87 -1.98
N PRO A 8 0.98 6.65 -1.81
CA PRO A 8 1.21 5.87 -0.60
C PRO A 8 2.67 5.35 -0.59
N ARG A 9 3.31 5.47 0.57
CA ARG A 9 4.69 5.04 0.81
C ARG A 9 4.77 4.24 2.10
N ARG A 10 5.44 3.09 2.08
CA ARG A 10 5.75 2.32 3.29
C ARG A 10 6.60 3.14 4.26
N VAL A 11 6.18 3.19 5.53
CA VAL A 11 6.91 3.90 6.59
C VAL A 11 8.21 3.17 6.92
N LEU A 12 9.29 3.93 7.10
CA LEU A 12 10.58 3.39 7.55
C LEU A 12 10.54 3.06 9.06
N GLY A 13 11.23 1.99 9.45
CA GLY A 13 11.31 1.56 10.85
C GLY A 13 10.27 0.51 11.26
N VAL A 14 9.30 0.20 10.39
CA VAL A 14 8.39 -0.94 10.57
C VAL A 14 9.12 -2.24 10.23
N ARG A 15 8.94 -3.28 11.05
CA ARG A 15 9.57 -4.59 10.82
C ARG A 15 8.69 -5.45 9.94
N VAL A 16 9.19 -5.79 8.75
CA VAL A 16 8.49 -6.67 7.80
C VAL A 16 9.22 -8.01 7.74
N ARG A 17 8.48 -9.12 7.80
CA ARG A 17 9.00 -10.47 7.59
C ARG A 17 8.15 -11.20 6.58
N ARG A 18 8.77 -12.07 5.78
CA ARG A 18 8.07 -13.00 4.90
C ARG A 18 7.98 -14.37 5.57
N VAL A 19 6.76 -14.92 5.67
CA VAL A 19 6.51 -16.23 6.29
C VAL A 19 5.56 -17.00 5.37
N SER A 20 5.98 -18.17 4.88
CA SER A 20 5.18 -19.05 4.01
C SER A 20 4.57 -18.42 2.75
N GLY A 21 5.04 -17.25 2.32
CA GLY A 21 4.50 -16.52 1.16
C GLY A 21 3.80 -15.21 1.52
N ASP A 22 3.42 -15.06 2.79
CA ASP A 22 2.72 -13.89 3.33
C ASP A 22 3.69 -12.89 3.97
N LEU A 23 3.21 -11.67 4.20
CA LEU A 23 3.95 -10.66 4.94
C LEU A 23 3.39 -10.49 6.34
N VAL A 24 4.27 -10.55 7.33
CA VAL A 24 3.96 -10.19 8.72
C VAL A 24 4.65 -8.87 9.03
N ILE A 25 3.84 -7.89 9.40
CA ILE A 25 4.27 -6.53 9.74
C ILE A 25 4.12 -6.34 11.26
N GLY A 26 5.24 -6.15 11.96
CA GLY A 26 5.23 -5.84 13.38
C GLY A 26 5.03 -4.35 13.64
N ILE A 27 4.02 -4.00 14.44
CA ILE A 27 3.61 -2.64 14.76
C ILE A 27 3.45 -2.53 16.28
N ASP A 28 4.37 -1.83 16.94
CA ASP A 28 4.43 -1.74 18.41
C ASP A 28 4.35 -3.12 19.10
N THR A 29 3.22 -3.43 19.76
CA THR A 29 2.96 -4.72 20.43
C THR A 29 2.18 -5.72 19.58
N ASP A 30 1.72 -5.32 18.40
CA ASP A 30 0.86 -6.10 17.52
C ASP A 30 1.59 -6.55 16.24
N ALA A 31 0.96 -7.48 15.53
CA ALA A 31 1.37 -7.90 14.20
C ALA A 31 0.18 -7.91 13.25
N LEU A 32 0.40 -7.43 12.03
CA LEU A 32 -0.53 -7.51 10.94
C LEU A 32 -0.02 -8.54 9.93
N GLU A 33 -0.83 -9.57 9.67
CA GLU A 33 -0.58 -10.53 8.62
C GLU A 33 -1.28 -10.07 7.33
N LEU A 34 -0.51 -9.98 6.25
CA LEU A 34 -0.98 -9.59 4.93
C LEU A 34 -0.80 -10.76 3.97
N THR A 35 -1.94 -11.24 3.47
CA THR A 35 -2.03 -12.30 2.48
C THR A 35 -2.46 -11.72 1.13
N ASP A 36 -2.17 -12.45 0.04
CA ASP A 36 -2.72 -12.23 -1.30
C ASP A 36 -2.80 -10.75 -1.73
N VAL A 37 -4.02 -10.20 -1.80
CA VAL A 37 -4.31 -8.86 -2.33
C VAL A 37 -3.79 -7.76 -1.41
N ALA A 38 -3.91 -7.96 -0.09
CA ALA A 38 -3.44 -7.01 0.91
C ALA A 38 -1.91 -6.89 0.85
N ARG A 39 -1.22 -8.03 0.64
CA ARG A 39 0.23 -8.06 0.40
C ARG A 39 0.60 -7.29 -0.86
N LEU A 40 -0.11 -7.51 -1.97
CA LEU A 40 0.16 -6.84 -3.25
C LEU A 40 -0.04 -5.31 -3.14
N ILE A 41 -1.12 -4.87 -2.50
CA ILE A 41 -1.38 -3.44 -2.27
C ILE A 41 -0.25 -2.82 -1.44
N TYR A 42 0.14 -3.46 -0.34
CA TYR A 42 1.22 -2.99 0.53
C TYR A 42 2.57 -2.92 -0.20
N GLU A 43 2.92 -3.95 -0.98
CA GLU A 43 4.17 -3.96 -1.76
C GLU A 43 4.18 -2.86 -2.83
N SER A 44 3.01 -2.53 -3.38
CA SER A 44 2.83 -1.49 -4.40
C SER A 44 2.83 -0.06 -3.82
N ALA A 45 2.67 0.11 -2.51
CA ALA A 45 2.80 1.39 -1.79
C ALA A 45 4.28 1.80 -1.65
N ASP A 46 4.95 1.99 -2.79
CA ASP A 46 6.39 2.22 -2.88
C ASP A 46 6.79 3.70 -2.90
N GLY A 47 5.82 4.61 -2.74
CA GLY A 47 6.02 6.05 -2.85
C GLY A 47 6.14 6.57 -4.28
N ARG A 48 5.82 5.76 -5.29
CA ARG A 48 5.81 6.14 -6.72
C ARG A 48 4.47 5.85 -7.36
N ASN A 49 3.89 4.68 -7.10
CA ASN A 49 2.57 4.34 -7.63
C ASN A 49 1.51 5.22 -6.99
N ARG A 50 0.63 5.81 -7.80
CA ARG A 50 -0.59 6.46 -7.33
C ARG A 50 -1.63 5.39 -7.00
N VAL A 51 -2.68 5.77 -6.27
CA VAL A 51 -3.78 4.86 -5.97
C VAL A 51 -4.36 4.23 -7.25
N ALA A 52 -4.52 5.01 -8.33
CA ALA A 52 -5.01 4.50 -9.60
C ALA A 52 -4.07 3.41 -10.19
N ASP A 53 -2.76 3.61 -10.13
CA ASP A 53 -1.79 2.62 -10.61
C ASP A 53 -1.87 1.32 -9.78
N ILE A 54 -2.03 1.44 -8.46
CA ILE A 54 -2.20 0.28 -7.57
C ILE A 54 -3.51 -0.46 -7.87
N VAL A 55 -4.59 0.26 -8.15
CA VAL A 55 -5.88 -0.34 -8.56
C VAL A 55 -5.71 -1.14 -9.85
N ASP A 56 -5.04 -0.58 -10.86
CA ASP A 56 -4.79 -1.27 -12.12
C ASP A 56 -3.91 -2.53 -11.93
N ILE A 57 -2.88 -2.44 -11.08
CA ILE A 57 -2.02 -3.58 -10.72
C ILE A 57 -2.84 -4.70 -10.07
N VAL A 58 -3.70 -4.37 -9.10
CA VAL A 58 -4.53 -5.35 -8.39
C VAL A 58 -5.59 -5.93 -9.31
N ALA A 59 -6.33 -5.10 -10.05
CA ALA A 59 -7.35 -5.53 -11.00
C ALA A 59 -6.78 -6.52 -12.02
N ALA A 60 -5.59 -6.24 -12.58
CA ALA A 60 -4.91 -7.13 -13.51
C ALA A 60 -4.44 -8.44 -12.87
N ALA A 61 -3.97 -8.40 -11.61
CA ALA A 61 -3.50 -9.59 -10.90
C ALA A 61 -4.63 -10.57 -10.54
N TYR A 62 -5.85 -10.06 -10.35
CA TYR A 62 -7.01 -10.83 -9.89
C TYR A 62 -8.13 -10.96 -10.94
N ASP A 63 -7.93 -10.47 -12.17
CA ASP A 63 -8.94 -10.45 -13.25
C ASP A 63 -10.28 -9.83 -12.79
N ALA A 64 -10.18 -8.68 -12.10
CA ALA A 64 -11.30 -7.97 -11.49
C ALA A 64 -11.56 -6.61 -12.16
N ASP A 65 -12.76 -6.05 -11.98
CA ASP A 65 -13.08 -4.70 -12.47
C ASP A 65 -12.32 -3.64 -11.64
N PRO A 66 -11.53 -2.74 -12.25
CA PRO A 66 -10.89 -1.64 -11.55
C PRO A 66 -11.84 -0.80 -10.69
N ALA A 67 -13.10 -0.62 -11.11
CA ALA A 67 -14.08 0.15 -10.35
C ALA A 67 -14.40 -0.51 -8.99
N GLU A 68 -14.57 -1.84 -8.98
CA GLU A 68 -14.85 -2.64 -7.78
C GLU A 68 -13.64 -2.65 -6.84
N VAL A 69 -12.44 -2.87 -7.39
CA VAL A 69 -11.18 -2.92 -6.62
C VAL A 69 -10.84 -1.56 -5.99
N SER A 70 -11.29 -0.46 -6.59
CA SER A 70 -10.84 0.88 -6.21
C SER A 70 -11.26 1.32 -4.81
N VAL A 71 -12.37 0.80 -4.29
CA VAL A 71 -12.83 1.09 -2.92
C VAL A 71 -11.94 0.36 -1.93
N ASP A 72 -11.77 -0.95 -2.10
CA ASP A 72 -10.97 -1.80 -1.22
C ASP A 72 -9.52 -1.33 -1.13
N VAL A 73 -8.91 -0.95 -2.26
CA VAL A 73 -7.53 -0.42 -2.28
C VAL A 73 -7.41 0.87 -1.47
N ARG A 74 -8.38 1.79 -1.58
CA ARG A 74 -8.35 3.06 -0.85
C ARG A 74 -8.54 2.85 0.64
N GLU A 75 -9.57 2.10 1.02
CA GLU A 75 -9.87 1.81 2.42
C GLU A 75 -8.70 1.10 3.09
N PHE A 76 -8.12 0.10 2.43
CA PHE A 76 -6.97 -0.61 2.98
C PHE A 76 -5.73 0.28 3.14
N LEU A 77 -5.42 1.15 2.17
CA LEU A 77 -4.30 2.10 2.29
C LEU A 77 -4.53 3.12 3.41
N ASP A 78 -5.75 3.62 3.57
CA ASP A 78 -6.11 4.54 4.66
C ASP A 78 -6.03 3.85 6.03
N ASP A 79 -6.43 2.59 6.13
CA ASP A 79 -6.27 1.78 7.33
C ASP A 79 -4.79 1.57 7.70
N LEU A 80 -3.95 1.23 6.71
CA LEU A 80 -2.51 1.12 6.92
C LEU A 80 -1.88 2.46 7.32
N ALA A 81 -2.40 3.57 6.77
CA ALA A 81 -1.95 4.90 7.15
C ALA A 81 -2.35 5.26 8.59
N GLY A 82 -3.58 4.94 9.00
CA GLY A 82 -4.04 5.11 10.37
C GLY A 82 -3.23 4.30 11.39
N ARG A 83 -2.64 3.17 10.96
CA ARG A 83 -1.76 2.32 11.77
C ARG A 83 -0.28 2.69 11.71
N GLY A 84 0.11 3.72 10.95
CA GLY A 84 1.50 4.15 10.79
C GLY A 84 2.38 3.17 10.00
N VAL A 85 1.78 2.30 9.18
CA VAL A 85 2.47 1.32 8.34
C VAL A 85 2.79 1.88 6.95
N VAL A 86 1.89 2.72 6.46
CA VAL A 86 2.00 3.50 5.22
C VAL A 86 1.84 4.97 5.58
N GLU A 87 2.40 5.85 4.77
CA GLU A 87 2.17 7.29 4.84
C GLU A 87 1.84 7.82 3.45
N TRP A 88 1.13 8.93 3.40
CA TRP A 88 0.84 9.62 2.15
C TRP A 88 1.91 10.67 1.88
N ALA A 89 2.82 10.37 0.96
CA ALA A 89 3.84 11.30 0.51
C ALA A 89 3.34 12.15 -0.67
N VAL A 90 4.00 13.27 -0.91
CA VAL A 90 3.89 13.99 -2.18
C VAL A 90 4.91 13.36 -3.12
N GLU A 91 4.49 12.98 -4.34
CA GLU A 91 5.39 12.46 -5.37
C GLU A 91 6.54 13.46 -5.56
N GLU A 92 7.76 13.06 -5.17
CA GLU A 92 8.93 13.90 -5.38
C GLU A 92 9.39 13.72 -6.83
N PRO A 93 9.47 14.80 -7.64
CA PRO A 93 10.12 14.71 -8.93
C PRO A 93 11.58 14.30 -8.69
N PHE A 94 12.00 13.23 -9.35
CA PHE A 94 13.34 12.63 -9.26
C PHE A 94 14.43 13.70 -9.05
N ARG A 95 15.24 13.52 -7.99
CA ARG A 95 16.46 14.29 -7.73
C ARG A 95 17.66 13.63 -8.40
#